data_AF-V4V236-F1
#
_entry.id   AF-V4V236-F1
#
_cell.length_a   1.000
_cell.length_b   1.000
_cell.length_c   1.000
_cell.angle_alpha   90.00
_cell.angle_beta   90.00
_cell.angle_gamma   90.00
#
_symmetry.space_group_name_H-M   'P 1'
#
loop_
_entity.id
_entity.type
_entity.pdbx_description
1 polymer ?
#
loop_
_entity_poly.entity_id
_entity_poly.type
_entity_poly.pdbx_seq_one_letter_code
_entity_poly.pdbx_strand_id
1 'polypeptide(L)'
;MKEAANFHDRKCLFYSTVMNDNPVDCIISKVIVAQIPPKIGLKSNSIPSSDFYFDMEYCVEYSTFRTLLTATSTFFENMPNHGPHKAELALLDLYSGCGGMSTGLCLGAKLSCTNLVTRWALDSDKSACESLKLNHPEAQVRNEAAEDFLELVKEWQKLCKRFAVNIVERENKQRSMSQRVTRNSVNSPSITRNSVDSPKVTGNSVDSPRVTRSSVNSPRVTRNSVNSPRDVDIPPGEYEVARIVDICYGDPNESGKRGLNFKVHWKGYSTSEDSWEPIEGLRNCPERIKEFVRNGFKSKILPLPGDVDVICGGPPCQGISGYNRFRNVDSPLDDERNRQIVIFMDIVEFLKPKYVLMENVVDILKFDKASLGRYALSRLVHMKYQARFGIIAAGCYGLPQFRLRVFIWGADPSEKLPQFPLPTHDVIMRYWPPSEFERNTVAYDEDQPRELEKAVVLQDAISDLPAVTSHEARDEMPYEKPPETEFQRFIRSGKS
;
A
#
# COMPACT_ATOMS: atom_id res chain seq x y z
N MET A 1 15.29 -13.29 -16.67
CA MET A 1 14.82 -12.29 -17.67
C MET A 1 14.19 -12.91 -18.92
N LYS A 2 14.82 -13.89 -19.59
CA LYS A 2 14.24 -14.54 -20.80
C LYS A 2 12.86 -15.14 -20.56
N GLU A 3 12.62 -15.71 -19.38
CA GLU A 3 11.30 -16.22 -19.00
C GLU A 3 10.25 -15.11 -18.85
N ALA A 4 10.65 -13.91 -18.44
CA ALA A 4 9.73 -12.78 -18.31
C ALA A 4 9.28 -12.22 -19.68
N ALA A 5 10.05 -12.44 -20.75
CA ALA A 5 9.62 -12.11 -22.09
C ALA A 5 8.50 -13.03 -22.60
N ASN A 6 8.39 -14.26 -22.07
CA ASN A 6 7.29 -15.18 -22.39
C ASN A 6 5.96 -14.75 -21.78
N PHE A 7 5.96 -13.79 -20.85
CA PHE A 7 4.75 -13.22 -20.30
C PHE A 7 3.96 -12.40 -21.34
N HIS A 8 4.62 -11.85 -22.35
CA HIS A 8 3.96 -10.97 -23.32
C HIS A 8 3.49 -11.75 -24.55
N ASP A 9 2.24 -11.51 -24.95
CA ASP A 9 1.73 -12.00 -26.23
C ASP A 9 2.51 -11.34 -27.38
N ARG A 10 3.13 -12.15 -28.24
CA ARG A 10 3.92 -11.68 -29.39
C ARG A 10 3.09 -10.88 -30.40
N LYS A 11 1.76 -11.01 -30.37
CA LYS A 11 0.84 -10.21 -31.20
C LYS A 11 0.48 -8.85 -30.58
N CYS A 12 0.79 -8.64 -29.30
CA CYS A 12 0.52 -7.39 -28.61
C CYS A 12 1.58 -6.34 -28.98
N LEU A 13 1.12 -5.22 -29.52
CA LEU A 13 1.88 -4.02 -29.80
C LEU A 13 1.48 -2.90 -28.82
N PHE A 14 2.26 -1.83 -28.82
CA PHE A 14 1.91 -0.58 -28.14
C PHE A 14 1.86 0.54 -29.18
N TYR A 15 0.76 1.29 -29.20
CA TYR A 15 0.64 2.46 -30.07
C TYR A 15 1.60 3.55 -29.59
N SER A 16 2.24 4.29 -30.49
CA SER A 16 3.11 5.41 -30.12
C SER A 16 2.94 6.58 -31.10
N THR A 17 3.18 7.80 -30.61
CA THR A 17 3.16 9.02 -31.42
C THR A 17 4.51 9.35 -32.05
N VAL A 18 5.53 8.49 -31.86
CA VAL A 18 6.84 8.65 -32.50
C VAL A 18 6.70 8.44 -34.00
N MET A 19 7.13 9.42 -34.78
CA MET A 19 7.03 9.43 -36.24
C MET A 19 8.43 9.49 -36.88
N ASN A 20 8.58 8.85 -38.03
CA ASN A 20 9.80 8.88 -38.84
C ASN A 20 9.44 8.95 -40.33
N ASP A 21 10.16 9.78 -41.08
CA ASP A 21 10.03 9.84 -42.53
C ASP A 21 10.93 8.78 -43.19
N ASN A 22 10.38 8.06 -44.16
CA ASN A 22 11.09 7.01 -44.88
C ASN A 22 10.71 7.02 -46.37
N PRO A 23 11.64 6.63 -47.27
CA PRO A 23 11.33 6.32 -48.66
C PRO A 23 10.22 5.26 -48.80
N VAL A 24 9.42 5.36 -49.88
CA VAL A 24 8.26 4.47 -50.10
C VAL A 24 8.67 3.01 -50.33
N ASP A 25 9.86 2.77 -50.87
CA ASP A 25 10.44 1.44 -51.09
C ASP A 25 10.87 0.74 -49.79
N CYS A 26 10.85 1.43 -48.64
CA CYS A 26 10.99 0.79 -47.32
C CYS A 26 9.73 -0.01 -46.92
N ILE A 27 8.59 0.17 -47.59
CA ILE A 27 7.34 -0.55 -47.28
C ILE A 27 7.45 -2.01 -47.72
N ILE A 28 7.41 -2.94 -46.76
CA ILE A 28 7.52 -4.39 -47.02
C ILE A 28 6.15 -5.01 -47.36
N SER A 29 5.15 -4.82 -46.49
CA SER A 29 3.81 -5.41 -46.66
C SER A 29 2.76 -4.69 -45.79
N LYS A 30 1.48 -4.99 -46.05
CA LYS A 30 0.37 -4.56 -45.19
C LYS A 30 0.16 -5.56 -44.06
N VAL A 31 -0.18 -5.05 -42.87
CA VAL A 31 -0.57 -5.85 -41.69
C VAL A 31 -1.86 -5.28 -41.09
N ILE A 32 -2.68 -6.14 -40.50
CA ILE A 32 -3.91 -5.74 -39.79
C ILE A 32 -3.61 -5.63 -38.30
N VAL A 33 -3.72 -4.41 -37.78
CA VAL A 33 -3.54 -4.11 -36.35
C VAL A 33 -4.87 -3.65 -35.76
N ALA A 34 -5.38 -4.37 -34.75
CA ALA A 34 -6.64 -4.04 -34.09
C ALA A 34 -6.42 -3.30 -32.76
N GLN A 35 -7.14 -2.20 -32.54
CA GLN A 35 -7.25 -1.61 -31.21
C GLN A 35 -8.27 -2.40 -30.40
N ILE A 36 -7.91 -2.83 -29.19
CA ILE A 36 -8.83 -3.52 -28.28
C ILE A 36 -9.00 -2.70 -26.98
N PRO A 37 -10.18 -2.75 -26.33
CA PRO A 37 -10.37 -2.09 -25.05
C PRO A 37 -9.52 -2.79 -23.97
N PRO A 38 -8.86 -2.03 -23.09
CA PRO A 38 -8.09 -2.63 -22.01
C PRO A 38 -9.05 -3.27 -21.00
N LYS A 39 -8.85 -4.55 -20.73
CA LYS A 39 -9.55 -5.26 -19.66
C LYS A 39 -8.57 -6.19 -18.97
N ILE A 40 -8.40 -6.02 -17.66
CA ILE A 40 -7.66 -6.96 -16.81
C ILE A 40 -8.36 -8.33 -16.87
N GLY A 41 -7.58 -9.37 -17.13
CA GLY A 41 -8.04 -10.77 -17.06
C GLY A 41 -8.87 -11.26 -18.26
N LEU A 42 -8.87 -10.58 -19.40
CA LEU A 42 -9.42 -11.16 -20.63
C LEU A 42 -8.63 -12.41 -21.03
N LYS A 43 -9.36 -13.49 -21.32
CA LYS A 43 -8.79 -14.67 -21.99
C LYS A 43 -8.49 -14.31 -23.46
N SER A 44 -7.39 -14.85 -23.98
CA SER A 44 -6.90 -14.70 -25.37
C SER A 44 -7.98 -14.91 -26.44
N ASN A 45 -9.02 -15.71 -26.16
CA ASN A 45 -10.08 -16.05 -27.11
C ASN A 45 -11.04 -14.89 -27.51
N SER A 46 -10.79 -13.66 -27.03
CA SER A 46 -11.61 -12.48 -27.34
C SER A 46 -10.94 -11.50 -28.31
N ILE A 47 -9.74 -11.83 -28.79
CA ILE A 47 -8.96 -11.02 -29.73
C ILE A 47 -9.55 -11.20 -31.14
N PRO A 48 -9.88 -10.12 -31.87
CA PRO A 48 -10.33 -10.20 -33.27
C PRO A 48 -9.35 -10.99 -34.14
N SER A 49 -9.78 -11.49 -35.31
CA SER A 49 -8.82 -12.07 -36.27
C SER A 49 -7.96 -10.96 -36.87
N SER A 50 -6.87 -10.61 -36.19
CA SER A 50 -5.87 -9.66 -36.65
C SER A 50 -4.47 -10.28 -36.58
N ASP A 51 -3.55 -9.70 -37.35
CA ASP A 51 -2.14 -10.08 -37.30
C ASP A 51 -1.56 -9.65 -35.94
N PHE A 52 -1.89 -8.42 -35.53
CA PHE A 52 -1.48 -7.81 -34.27
C PHE A 52 -2.63 -7.06 -33.60
N TYR A 53 -2.46 -6.68 -32.33
CA TYR A 53 -3.40 -5.84 -31.60
C TYR A 53 -2.69 -4.94 -30.58
N PHE A 54 -3.33 -3.88 -30.11
CA PHE A 54 -2.84 -3.06 -29.00
C PHE A 54 -4.00 -2.62 -28.08
N ASP A 55 -3.71 -2.54 -26.79
CA ASP A 55 -4.63 -2.07 -25.74
C ASP A 55 -4.11 -0.84 -24.98
N MET A 56 -2.84 -0.48 -25.20
CA MET A 56 -2.15 0.64 -24.55
C MET A 56 -1.35 1.47 -25.55
N GLU A 57 -1.14 2.73 -25.17
CA GLU A 57 -0.16 3.62 -25.76
C GLU A 57 1.16 3.51 -24.98
N TYR A 58 2.28 3.53 -25.70
CA TYR A 58 3.62 3.73 -25.16
C TYR A 58 4.15 5.12 -25.53
N CYS A 59 4.50 5.89 -24.51
CA CYS A 59 5.21 7.15 -24.61
C CYS A 59 6.63 6.99 -24.07
N VAL A 60 7.60 7.56 -24.78
CA VAL A 60 9.01 7.56 -24.38
C VAL A 60 9.21 8.30 -23.06
N GLU A 61 8.46 9.39 -22.85
CA GLU A 61 8.52 10.18 -21.62
C GLU A 61 8.08 9.34 -20.41
N TYR A 62 8.93 9.28 -19.39
CA TYR A 62 8.75 8.44 -18.21
C TYR A 62 8.51 6.95 -18.49
N SER A 63 8.85 6.47 -19.71
CA SER A 63 8.57 5.10 -20.16
C SER A 63 7.11 4.69 -19.89
N THR A 64 6.18 5.56 -20.31
CA THR A 64 4.78 5.49 -19.91
C THR A 64 3.99 4.54 -20.80
N PHE A 65 3.39 3.53 -20.19
CA PHE A 65 2.33 2.68 -20.74
C PHE A 65 1.00 3.15 -20.18
N ARG A 66 0.08 3.62 -21.03
CA ARG A 66 -1.22 4.12 -20.57
C ARG A 66 -2.37 3.61 -21.43
N THR A 67 -3.54 3.55 -20.82
CA THR A 67 -4.77 3.23 -21.52
C THR A 67 -5.11 4.35 -22.51
N LEU A 68 -5.48 3.97 -23.73
CA LEU A 68 -5.99 4.92 -24.72
C LEU A 68 -7.40 5.37 -24.34
N LEU A 69 -7.60 6.68 -24.21
CA LEU A 69 -8.92 7.27 -24.05
C LEU A 69 -9.71 7.06 -25.35
N THR A 70 -10.86 6.39 -25.26
CA THR A 70 -11.81 6.35 -26.38
C THR A 70 -12.65 7.64 -26.34
N ALA A 71 -13.08 8.17 -27.49
CA ALA A 71 -13.73 9.48 -27.62
C ALA A 71 -14.98 9.72 -26.72
N THR A 72 -15.49 8.68 -26.04
CA THR A 72 -16.57 8.77 -25.05
C THR A 72 -16.12 9.13 -23.63
N SER A 73 -14.83 9.02 -23.28
CA SER A 73 -14.34 9.34 -21.93
C SER A 73 -13.96 10.81 -21.70
N THR A 74 -13.82 11.60 -22.76
CA THR A 74 -13.52 13.06 -22.67
C THR A 74 -14.66 13.88 -22.06
N PHE A 75 -15.89 13.36 -22.02
CA PHE A 75 -17.04 14.07 -21.44
C PHE A 75 -17.03 14.13 -19.90
N PHE A 76 -16.23 13.31 -19.22
CA PHE A 76 -16.16 13.30 -17.75
C PHE A 76 -14.93 14.02 -17.18
N GLU A 77 -14.03 14.55 -18.02
CA GLU A 77 -12.79 15.18 -17.56
C GLU A 77 -12.98 16.56 -16.88
N ASN A 78 -14.18 17.14 -16.95
CA ASN A 78 -14.44 18.53 -16.50
C ASN A 78 -15.46 18.68 -15.35
N MET A 79 -15.73 17.64 -14.57
CA MET A 79 -16.59 17.81 -13.37
C MET A 79 -15.78 17.78 -12.08
N PRO A 80 -15.78 18.87 -11.27
CA PRO A 80 -15.24 18.81 -9.92
C PRO A 80 -16.09 17.82 -9.12
N ASN A 81 -15.45 16.78 -8.60
CA ASN A 81 -16.12 15.71 -7.85
C ASN A 81 -16.51 16.23 -6.46
N HIS A 82 -17.55 17.05 -6.40
CA HIS A 82 -18.16 17.55 -5.17
C HIS A 82 -19.21 16.55 -4.68
N GLY A 83 -18.78 15.58 -3.88
CA GLY A 83 -19.63 14.73 -3.06
C GLY A 83 -19.02 14.60 -1.64
N PRO A 84 -19.81 14.74 -0.56
CA PRO A 84 -19.31 14.65 0.80
C PRO A 84 -19.09 13.17 1.14
N HIS A 85 -17.85 12.81 1.51
CA HIS A 85 -17.34 11.46 1.82
C HIS A 85 -16.82 10.66 0.62
N LYS A 86 -15.58 10.94 0.19
CA LYS A 86 -14.78 9.97 -0.57
C LYS A 86 -14.56 8.72 0.29
N ALA A 87 -14.78 7.55 -0.31
CA ALA A 87 -14.50 6.26 0.32
C ALA A 87 -13.02 6.18 0.73
N GLU A 88 -12.77 5.58 1.88
CA GLU A 88 -11.42 5.27 2.34
C GLU A 88 -10.73 4.31 1.36
N LEU A 89 -9.46 4.57 1.03
CA LEU A 89 -8.59 3.69 0.29
C LEU A 89 -7.64 2.99 1.26
N ALA A 90 -7.58 1.65 1.18
CA ALA A 90 -6.71 0.85 2.02
C ALA A 90 -5.32 0.66 1.38
N LEU A 91 -4.28 1.04 2.11
CA LEU A 91 -2.87 0.87 1.74
C LEU A 91 -2.26 -0.36 2.45
N LEU A 92 -1.52 -1.16 1.68
CA LEU A 92 -0.59 -2.17 2.15
C LEU A 92 0.84 -1.70 1.87
N ASP A 93 1.66 -1.56 2.92
CA ASP A 93 3.07 -1.17 2.82
C ASP A 93 3.99 -2.39 3.00
N LEU A 94 4.67 -2.80 1.92
CA LEU A 94 5.59 -3.92 1.91
C LEU A 94 7.03 -3.42 2.08
N TYR A 95 7.83 -4.11 2.89
CA TYR A 95 9.19 -3.66 3.24
C TYR A 95 9.15 -2.25 3.86
N SER A 96 8.23 -2.06 4.80
CA SER A 96 7.77 -0.75 5.23
C SER A 96 8.86 0.07 5.94
N GLY A 97 9.88 -0.58 6.48
CA GLY A 97 10.77 0.02 7.48
C GLY A 97 9.95 0.64 8.60
N CYS A 98 10.34 1.82 9.05
CA CYS A 98 9.57 2.61 10.02
C CYS A 98 8.34 3.34 9.41
N GLY A 99 8.03 3.13 8.12
CA GLY A 99 6.82 3.66 7.47
C GLY A 99 6.99 5.03 6.82
N GLY A 100 8.20 5.44 6.43
CA GLY A 100 8.44 6.75 5.81
C GLY A 100 7.63 6.98 4.53
N MET A 101 7.59 5.96 3.65
CA MET A 101 6.86 6.04 2.38
C MET A 101 5.33 6.04 2.59
N SER A 102 4.79 5.10 3.35
CA SER A 102 3.35 5.04 3.63
C SER A 102 2.85 6.28 4.38
N THR A 103 3.61 6.78 5.34
CA THR A 103 3.28 8.04 6.03
C THR A 103 3.21 9.21 5.05
N GLY A 104 4.24 9.38 4.21
CA GLY A 104 4.27 10.44 3.19
C GLY A 104 3.12 10.34 2.19
N LEU A 105 2.80 9.13 1.72
CA LEU A 105 1.67 8.88 0.82
C LEU A 105 0.33 9.26 1.45
N CYS A 106 0.07 8.82 2.68
CA CYS A 106 -1.19 9.12 3.39
C CYS A 106 -1.34 10.63 3.64
N LEU A 107 -0.25 11.32 4.02
CA LEU A 107 -0.25 12.77 4.18
C LEU A 107 -0.51 13.50 2.84
N GLY A 108 0.17 13.11 1.76
CA GLY A 108 -0.04 13.68 0.44
C GLY A 108 -1.44 13.44 -0.11
N ALA A 109 -2.00 12.24 0.15
CA ALA A 109 -3.37 11.91 -0.21
C ALA A 109 -4.38 12.77 0.54
N LYS A 110 -4.17 13.03 1.85
CA LYS A 110 -5.01 13.91 2.67
C LYS A 110 -5.07 15.32 2.07
N LEU A 111 -3.94 15.86 1.60
CA LEU A 111 -3.88 17.16 0.91
C LEU A 111 -4.66 17.18 -0.41
N SER A 112 -4.77 16.03 -1.08
CA SER A 112 -5.58 15.83 -2.30
C SER A 112 -7.06 15.48 -1.98
N CYS A 113 -7.49 15.71 -0.74
CA CYS A 113 -8.79 15.32 -0.20
C CYS A 113 -9.11 13.83 -0.44
N THR A 114 -8.12 12.95 -0.38
CA THR A 114 -8.28 11.50 -0.53
C THR A 114 -7.94 10.84 0.80
N ASN A 115 -8.86 10.03 1.32
CA ASN A 115 -8.67 9.32 2.58
C ASN A 115 -7.91 8.02 2.33
N LEU A 116 -6.57 8.08 2.30
CA LEU A 116 -5.70 6.91 2.21
C LEU A 116 -5.22 6.53 3.61
N VAL A 117 -5.37 5.25 3.97
CA VAL A 117 -5.03 4.75 5.32
C VAL A 117 -4.16 3.50 5.20
N THR A 118 -3.02 3.50 5.88
CA THR A 118 -2.17 2.32 6.05
C THR A 118 -2.89 1.28 6.89
N ARG A 119 -3.48 0.27 6.24
CA ARG A 119 -4.24 -0.79 6.92
C ARG A 119 -3.35 -1.95 7.32
N TRP A 120 -2.36 -2.26 6.48
CA TRP A 120 -1.39 -3.33 6.73
C TRP A 120 0.01 -2.84 6.42
N ALA A 121 0.98 -3.28 7.20
CA ALA A 121 2.39 -3.03 6.95
C ALA A 121 3.21 -4.28 7.30
N LEU A 122 4.28 -4.50 6.54
CA LEU A 122 5.10 -5.70 6.63
C LEU A 122 6.59 -5.34 6.60
N ASP A 123 7.33 -5.79 7.61
CA ASP A 123 8.79 -5.74 7.62
C ASP A 123 9.39 -6.90 8.42
N SER A 124 10.58 -7.35 8.04
CA SER A 124 11.31 -8.39 8.78
C SER A 124 12.07 -7.85 10.00
N ASP A 125 12.36 -6.54 10.05
CA ASP A 125 13.01 -5.91 11.20
C ASP A 125 11.99 -5.53 12.29
N LYS A 126 12.23 -6.03 13.50
CA LYS A 126 11.32 -5.82 14.64
C LYS A 126 11.28 -4.35 15.07
N SER A 127 12.42 -3.67 15.11
CA SER A 127 12.53 -2.27 15.55
C SER A 127 11.79 -1.34 14.59
N ALA A 128 11.88 -1.63 13.29
CA ALA A 128 11.13 -0.96 12.24
C ALA A 128 9.61 -1.14 12.43
N CYS A 129 9.16 -2.38 12.68
CA CYS A 129 7.76 -2.67 12.96
C CYS A 129 7.24 -1.93 14.21
N GLU A 130 8.00 -1.93 15.30
CA GLU A 130 7.66 -1.21 16.53
C GLU A 130 7.53 0.29 16.29
N SER A 131 8.47 0.88 15.54
CA SER A 131 8.44 2.29 15.15
C SER A 131 7.20 2.64 14.33
N LEU A 132 6.85 1.83 13.33
CA LEU A 132 5.67 2.05 12.51
C LEU A 132 4.39 1.93 13.35
N LYS A 133 4.31 0.90 14.19
CA LYS A 133 3.15 0.65 15.05
C LYS A 133 2.92 1.77 16.08
N LEU A 134 3.99 2.36 16.61
CA LEU A 134 3.92 3.52 17.50
C LEU A 134 3.30 4.73 16.81
N ASN A 135 3.63 4.95 15.54
CA ASN A 135 3.17 6.10 14.77
C ASN A 135 1.77 5.90 14.15
N HIS A 136 1.41 4.65 13.84
CA HIS A 136 0.16 4.22 13.19
C HIS A 136 -0.47 3.05 13.96
N PRO A 137 -1.04 3.30 15.15
CA PRO A 137 -1.58 2.25 16.02
C PRO A 137 -2.73 1.46 15.40
N GLU A 138 -3.44 2.03 14.43
CA GLU A 138 -4.51 1.40 13.67
C GLU A 138 -4.04 0.39 12.62
N ALA A 139 -2.76 0.46 12.19
CA ALA A 139 -2.21 -0.42 11.17
C ALA A 139 -1.97 -1.83 11.72
N GLN A 140 -2.28 -2.85 10.93
CA GLN A 140 -1.90 -4.24 11.20
C GLN A 140 -0.45 -4.44 10.77
N VAL A 141 0.49 -4.26 11.70
CA VAL A 141 1.92 -4.37 11.45
C VAL A 141 2.38 -5.78 11.73
N ARG A 142 3.02 -6.41 10.74
CA ARG A 142 3.46 -7.81 10.82
C ARG A 142 4.99 -7.86 10.72
N ASN A 143 5.60 -8.54 11.69
CA ASN A 143 7.04 -8.79 11.70
C ASN A 143 7.34 -10.16 11.10
N GLU A 144 7.38 -10.25 9.77
CA GLU A 144 7.61 -11.49 9.02
C GLU A 144 8.21 -11.19 7.63
N ALA A 145 8.69 -12.21 6.94
CA ALA A 145 9.22 -12.07 5.58
C ALA A 145 8.09 -11.91 4.54
N ALA A 146 8.38 -11.22 3.43
CA ALA A 146 7.42 -11.02 2.35
C ALA A 146 6.97 -12.34 1.68
N GLU A 147 7.86 -13.32 1.55
CA GLU A 147 7.50 -14.65 1.03
C GLU A 147 6.48 -15.36 1.93
N ASP A 148 6.72 -15.30 3.25
CA ASP A 148 5.84 -15.93 4.23
C ASP A 148 4.48 -15.22 4.26
N PHE A 149 4.46 -13.89 4.18
CA PHE A 149 3.21 -13.14 4.05
C PHE A 149 2.42 -13.52 2.80
N LEU A 150 3.08 -13.71 1.64
CA LEU A 150 2.42 -14.14 0.41
C LEU A 150 1.75 -15.52 0.57
N GLU A 151 2.44 -16.48 1.18
CA GLU A 151 1.84 -17.79 1.45
C GLU A 151 0.74 -17.71 2.52
N LEU A 152 0.91 -16.87 3.55
CA LEU A 152 -0.09 -16.60 4.55
C LEU A 152 -1.39 -16.07 3.92
N VAL A 153 -1.34 -15.08 3.03
CA VAL A 153 -2.57 -14.53 2.41
C VAL A 153 -3.24 -15.54 1.47
N LYS A 154 -2.48 -16.45 0.84
CA LYS A 154 -3.03 -17.56 0.06
C LYS A 154 -3.75 -18.57 0.95
N GLU A 155 -3.14 -18.99 2.06
CA GLU A 155 -3.78 -19.89 3.03
C GLU A 155 -4.97 -19.22 3.74
N TRP A 156 -4.85 -17.94 4.07
CA TRP A 156 -5.93 -17.13 4.62
C TRP A 156 -7.14 -17.10 3.69
N GLN A 157 -6.95 -16.96 2.38
CA GLN A 157 -8.03 -17.06 1.41
C GLN A 157 -8.72 -18.43 1.45
N LYS A 158 -7.95 -19.52 1.57
CA LYS A 158 -8.52 -20.89 1.69
C LYS A 158 -9.32 -21.04 2.98
N LEU A 159 -8.81 -20.55 4.11
CA LEU A 159 -9.50 -20.56 5.40
C LEU A 159 -10.80 -19.75 5.36
N CYS A 160 -10.78 -18.54 4.80
CA CYS A 160 -11.97 -17.71 4.64
C CYS A 160 -13.02 -18.39 3.75
N LYS A 161 -12.59 -19.00 2.64
CA LYS A 161 -13.47 -19.83 1.79
C LYS A 161 -14.02 -21.07 2.49
N ARG A 162 -13.39 -21.56 3.56
CA ARG A 162 -13.87 -22.72 4.32
C ARG A 162 -14.83 -22.30 5.44
N PHE A 163 -14.51 -21.23 6.15
CA PHE A 163 -15.17 -20.90 7.43
C PHE A 163 -15.99 -19.60 7.40
N ALA A 164 -15.84 -18.76 6.37
CA ALA A 164 -16.51 -17.46 6.25
C ALA A 164 -17.47 -17.36 5.04
N VAL A 165 -17.75 -18.44 4.30
CA VAL A 165 -18.58 -18.46 3.06
C VAL A 165 -19.89 -17.67 3.18
N ASN A 166 -20.67 -17.93 4.23
CA ASN A 166 -21.96 -17.26 4.44
C ASN A 166 -21.84 -15.74 4.69
N ILE A 167 -20.65 -15.25 5.07
CA ILE A 167 -20.36 -13.82 5.22
C ILE A 167 -19.89 -13.26 3.87
N VAL A 168 -18.97 -13.96 3.20
CA VAL A 168 -18.44 -13.60 1.87
C VAL A 168 -19.57 -13.46 0.83
N GLU A 169 -20.54 -14.37 0.80
CA GLU A 169 -21.68 -14.30 -0.13
C GLU A 169 -22.61 -13.10 0.14
N ARG A 170 -22.77 -12.69 1.41
CA ARG A 170 -23.57 -11.53 1.79
C ARG A 170 -22.86 -10.22 1.41
N GLU A 171 -21.56 -10.11 1.68
CA GLU A 171 -20.77 -8.94 1.30
C GLU A 171 -20.62 -8.78 -0.21
N ASN A 172 -20.42 -9.88 -0.95
CA ASN A 172 -20.37 -9.85 -2.41
C ASN A 172 -21.71 -9.40 -3.02
N LYS A 173 -22.85 -9.83 -2.46
CA LYS A 173 -24.17 -9.33 -2.87
C LYS A 173 -24.31 -7.83 -2.61
N GLN A 174 -23.88 -7.33 -1.44
CA GLN A 174 -23.88 -5.90 -1.10
C GLN A 174 -22.96 -5.07 -2.01
N ARG A 175 -21.72 -5.51 -2.27
CA ARG A 175 -20.79 -4.83 -3.20
C ARG A 175 -21.38 -4.76 -4.62
N SER A 176 -22.01 -5.83 -5.11
CA SER A 176 -22.67 -5.83 -6.42
C SER A 176 -23.88 -4.90 -6.50
N MET A 177 -24.62 -4.73 -5.39
CA MET A 177 -25.74 -3.79 -5.29
C MET A 177 -25.26 -2.35 -5.25
N SER A 178 -24.21 -2.03 -4.48
CA SER A 178 -23.64 -0.67 -4.41
C SER A 178 -23.07 -0.22 -5.76
N GLN A 179 -22.44 -1.12 -6.52
CA GLN A 179 -21.99 -0.84 -7.90
C GLN A 179 -23.14 -0.67 -8.91
N ARG A 180 -24.33 -1.22 -8.64
CA ARG A 180 -25.53 -1.00 -9.47
C ARG A 180 -26.25 0.29 -9.14
N VAL A 181 -26.26 0.72 -7.87
CA VAL A 181 -26.91 1.97 -7.44
C VAL A 181 -26.19 3.18 -8.00
N THR A 182 -24.85 3.18 -8.07
CA THR A 182 -24.07 4.26 -8.71
C THR A 182 -24.27 4.37 -10.22
N ARG A 183 -24.80 3.33 -10.89
CA ARG A 183 -25.13 3.36 -12.32
C ARG A 183 -26.55 3.85 -12.62
N ASN A 184 -27.48 3.79 -11.66
CA ASN A 184 -28.90 4.05 -11.90
C ASN A 184 -29.41 5.39 -11.34
N SER A 185 -28.57 6.19 -10.66
CA SER A 185 -28.94 7.54 -10.20
C SER A 185 -28.56 8.62 -11.22
N VAL A 186 -29.14 8.56 -12.42
CA VAL A 186 -29.26 9.72 -13.31
C VAL A 186 -30.73 9.78 -13.73
N ASN A 187 -31.55 10.35 -12.85
CA ASN A 187 -32.86 10.91 -13.18
C ASN A 187 -33.24 11.85 -12.03
N SER A 188 -32.99 13.14 -12.24
CA SER A 188 -33.35 14.21 -11.31
C SER A 188 -34.85 14.52 -11.41
N PRO A 189 -35.59 14.64 -10.30
CA PRO A 189 -36.85 15.36 -10.30
C PRO A 189 -36.60 16.84 -9.95
N SER A 190 -37.19 17.72 -10.76
CA SER A 190 -37.30 19.16 -10.59
C SER A 190 -38.09 19.54 -9.32
N ILE A 191 -37.53 20.41 -8.47
CA ILE A 191 -38.21 21.00 -7.31
C ILE A 191 -38.46 22.49 -7.57
N THR A 192 -39.74 22.86 -7.61
CA THR A 192 -40.24 24.24 -7.61
C THR A 192 -40.30 24.80 -6.19
N ARG A 193 -39.84 26.04 -6.03
CA ARG A 193 -39.94 26.88 -4.82
C ARG A 193 -41.41 27.18 -4.48
N ASN A 194 -41.72 27.24 -3.18
CA ASN A 194 -42.54 28.31 -2.58
C ASN A 194 -42.43 28.33 -1.04
N SER A 195 -42.57 29.54 -0.49
CA SER A 195 -42.48 30.01 0.91
C SER A 195 -43.77 29.68 1.71
N VAL A 196 -43.97 29.91 3.03
CA VAL A 196 -43.54 30.92 4.02
C VAL A 196 -44.08 30.50 5.44
N ASP A 197 -43.43 31.02 6.49
CA ASP A 197 -43.82 31.35 7.89
C ASP A 197 -44.27 30.39 9.01
N SER A 198 -43.86 30.85 10.21
CA SER A 198 -43.84 30.28 11.57
C SER A 198 -45.18 30.38 12.36
N PRO A 199 -45.23 29.81 13.59
CA PRO A 199 -45.36 30.70 14.77
C PRO A 199 -44.62 30.28 16.07
N LYS A 200 -44.43 31.30 16.92
CA LYS A 200 -44.03 31.41 18.36
C LYS A 200 -45.04 30.73 19.33
N VAL A 201 -44.90 30.51 20.66
CA VAL A 201 -43.92 30.64 21.79
C VAL A 201 -44.56 29.96 23.03
N THR A 202 -43.74 29.61 24.05
CA THR A 202 -43.92 29.60 25.54
C THR A 202 -43.34 28.30 26.13
N GLY A 203 -42.47 28.21 27.15
CA GLY A 203 -42.04 29.11 28.23
C GLY A 203 -42.19 28.37 29.57
N ASN A 204 -41.11 27.88 30.19
CA ASN A 204 -40.81 27.98 31.64
C ASN A 204 -39.63 27.12 32.14
N SER A 205 -38.81 27.81 32.94
CA SER A 205 -37.80 27.46 33.96
C SER A 205 -38.05 26.22 34.83
N VAL A 206 -37.00 25.51 35.32
CA VAL A 206 -36.46 25.57 36.70
C VAL A 206 -35.16 24.72 36.84
N ASP A 207 -34.25 25.26 37.66
CA ASP A 207 -32.94 24.93 38.23
C ASP A 207 -32.38 23.49 38.37
N SER A 208 -31.05 23.46 38.33
CA SER A 208 -30.13 22.42 38.83
C SER A 208 -30.01 22.46 40.36
N PRO A 209 -29.56 21.36 41.02
CA PRO A 209 -28.27 21.51 41.70
C PRO A 209 -27.35 20.27 41.72
N ARG A 210 -26.09 20.64 41.85
CA ARG A 210 -24.86 19.91 42.15
C ARG A 210 -24.91 19.27 43.55
N VAL A 211 -24.41 18.03 43.72
CA VAL A 211 -24.21 17.42 45.04
C VAL A 211 -22.78 16.91 45.22
N THR A 212 -22.23 17.27 46.38
CA THR A 212 -20.89 17.08 46.93
C THR A 212 -20.68 15.71 47.58
N ARG A 213 -19.39 15.34 47.72
CA ARG A 213 -18.88 14.20 48.52
C ARG A 213 -19.36 14.25 49.97
N SER A 214 -19.83 13.11 50.49
CA SER A 214 -19.57 12.69 51.87
C SER A 214 -19.72 11.17 52.02
N SER A 215 -18.78 10.63 52.79
CA SER A 215 -18.64 9.32 53.40
C SER A 215 -19.90 8.71 54.03
N VAL A 216 -19.98 7.37 54.10
CA VAL A 216 -20.01 6.55 55.35
C VAL A 216 -20.58 5.13 55.09
N ASN A 217 -19.79 4.14 55.56
CA ASN A 217 -20.06 2.78 56.05
C ASN A 217 -20.87 1.72 55.27
N SER A 218 -20.15 0.63 55.00
CA SER A 218 -20.63 -0.72 54.73
C SER A 218 -21.46 -1.31 55.88
N PRO A 219 -22.49 -2.11 55.56
CA PRO A 219 -22.90 -3.24 56.38
C PRO A 219 -22.56 -4.57 55.70
N ARG A 220 -22.03 -5.47 56.52
CA ARG A 220 -21.64 -6.85 56.18
C ARG A 220 -22.75 -7.79 56.62
N VAL A 221 -23.46 -8.48 55.72
CA VAL A 221 -24.27 -9.66 56.09
C VAL A 221 -24.26 -10.74 54.99
N THR A 222 -23.60 -11.84 55.37
CA THR A 222 -23.75 -13.28 55.06
C THR A 222 -23.69 -13.84 53.64
N ARG A 223 -22.71 -14.74 53.49
CA ARG A 223 -22.64 -15.84 52.51
C ARG A 223 -23.92 -16.69 52.53
N ASN A 224 -24.55 -16.85 51.38
CA ASN A 224 -25.24 -18.07 50.99
C ASN A 224 -24.68 -18.51 49.64
N SER A 225 -23.97 -19.64 49.66
CA SER A 225 -23.40 -20.32 48.50
C SER A 225 -24.50 -20.98 47.68
N VAL A 226 -24.68 -20.54 46.44
CA VAL A 226 -25.37 -21.30 45.41
C VAL A 226 -24.44 -21.40 44.20
N ASN A 227 -23.91 -22.62 44.04
CA ASN A 227 -23.13 -23.22 42.96
C ASN A 227 -22.85 -22.40 41.69
N SER A 228 -21.58 -21.97 41.56
CA SER A 228 -20.92 -21.76 40.27
C SER A 228 -20.73 -23.11 39.54
N PRO A 229 -20.79 -23.18 38.20
CA PRO A 229 -20.47 -24.40 37.49
C PRO A 229 -19.00 -24.76 37.72
N ARG A 230 -18.77 -26.05 37.97
CA ARG A 230 -17.50 -26.65 38.35
C ARG A 230 -16.41 -26.29 37.33
N ASP A 231 -15.33 -25.67 37.79
CA ASP A 231 -14.04 -25.78 37.13
C ASP A 231 -13.70 -27.26 37.09
N VAL A 232 -13.59 -27.80 35.88
CA VAL A 232 -13.12 -29.17 35.66
C VAL A 232 -11.61 -29.10 35.89
N ASP A 233 -11.13 -29.78 36.93
CA ASP A 233 -9.70 -29.94 37.19
C ASP A 233 -9.04 -30.58 35.95
N ILE A 234 -8.28 -29.77 35.21
CA ILE A 234 -7.49 -30.24 34.08
C ILE A 234 -6.34 -31.08 34.66
N PRO A 235 -6.17 -32.36 34.27
CA PRO A 235 -5.09 -33.20 34.74
C PRO A 235 -3.70 -32.55 34.54
N PRO A 236 -2.73 -32.78 35.44
CA PRO A 236 -1.39 -32.24 35.28
C PRO A 236 -0.76 -32.70 33.95
N GLY A 237 -0.45 -31.75 33.07
CA GLY A 237 0.11 -32.01 31.73
C GLY A 237 -0.90 -31.90 30.58
N GLU A 238 -2.19 -31.68 30.86
CA GLU A 238 -3.18 -31.32 29.85
C GLU A 238 -3.31 -29.79 29.72
N TYR A 239 -3.34 -29.28 28.49
CA TYR A 239 -3.49 -27.86 28.19
C TYR A 239 -4.76 -27.63 27.37
N GLU A 240 -5.60 -26.68 27.80
CA GLU A 240 -6.84 -26.33 27.09
C GLU A 240 -6.65 -25.04 26.30
N VAL A 241 -6.99 -25.09 25.00
CA VAL A 241 -7.01 -23.92 24.10
C VAL A 241 -8.17 -22.99 24.50
N ALA A 242 -7.85 -21.82 25.07
CA ALA A 242 -8.87 -20.81 25.37
C ALA A 242 -9.35 -20.11 24.10
N ARG A 243 -8.41 -19.58 23.30
CA ARG A 243 -8.67 -18.88 22.04
C ARG A 243 -7.42 -18.81 21.17
N ILE A 244 -7.61 -18.51 19.89
CA ILE A 244 -6.52 -18.16 18.97
C ILE A 244 -6.41 -16.65 18.89
N VAL A 245 -5.19 -16.13 18.89
CA VAL A 245 -4.92 -14.69 18.98
C VAL A 245 -4.19 -14.14 17.76
N ASP A 246 -3.47 -14.98 17.02
CA ASP A 246 -2.75 -14.59 15.81
C ASP A 246 -2.56 -15.79 14.86
N ILE A 247 -2.09 -15.52 13.65
CA ILE A 247 -1.81 -16.48 12.60
C ILE A 247 -0.54 -16.05 11.86
N CYS A 248 0.31 -16.99 11.45
CA CYS A 248 1.44 -16.72 10.57
C CYS A 248 1.70 -17.92 9.66
N TYR A 249 2.49 -17.68 8.61
CA TYR A 249 3.07 -18.75 7.81
C TYR A 249 4.59 -18.72 8.03
N GLY A 250 5.23 -19.89 8.04
CA GLY A 250 6.66 -20.02 8.27
C GLY A 250 6.95 -21.02 9.38
N ASP A 251 8.05 -20.80 10.10
CA ASP A 251 8.52 -21.68 11.17
C ASP A 251 8.82 -20.86 12.44
N PRO A 252 7.78 -20.34 13.11
CA PRO A 252 7.94 -19.43 14.25
C PRO A 252 8.60 -20.08 15.48
N ASN A 253 8.73 -21.41 15.48
CA ASN A 253 9.34 -22.20 16.54
C ASN A 253 10.74 -22.74 16.16
N GLU A 254 11.28 -22.35 15.00
CA GLU A 254 12.59 -22.80 14.50
C GLU A 254 12.74 -24.33 14.48
N SER A 255 11.64 -25.03 14.19
CA SER A 255 11.52 -26.49 14.21
C SER A 255 12.05 -27.19 12.94
N GLY A 256 12.39 -26.42 11.92
CA GLY A 256 12.70 -26.86 10.56
C GLY A 256 11.47 -27.12 9.69
N LYS A 257 10.24 -26.92 10.21
CA LYS A 257 8.99 -27.18 9.49
C LYS A 257 8.25 -25.88 9.19
N ARG A 258 8.30 -25.46 7.92
CA ARG A 258 7.52 -24.31 7.44
C ARG A 258 6.08 -24.71 7.17
N GLY A 259 5.14 -23.92 7.67
CA GLY A 259 3.71 -24.13 7.45
C GLY A 259 2.84 -23.06 8.09
N LEU A 260 1.53 -23.29 8.09
CA LEU A 260 0.57 -22.40 8.73
C LEU A 260 0.51 -22.67 10.24
N ASN A 261 0.71 -21.62 11.03
CA ASN A 261 0.71 -21.67 12.48
C ASN A 261 -0.31 -20.68 13.06
N PHE A 262 -0.84 -21.00 14.23
CA PHE A 262 -1.73 -20.14 15.00
C PHE A 262 -1.12 -19.86 16.36
N LYS A 263 -1.20 -18.61 16.81
CA LYS A 263 -0.80 -18.26 18.17
C LYS A 263 -1.97 -18.55 19.10
N VAL A 264 -1.73 -19.43 20.08
CA VAL A 264 -2.73 -19.95 20.99
C VAL A 264 -2.59 -19.27 22.34
N HIS A 265 -3.72 -18.84 22.90
CA HIS A 265 -3.82 -18.46 24.30
C HIS A 265 -4.39 -19.64 25.10
N TRP A 266 -3.67 -20.02 26.16
CA TRP A 266 -4.00 -21.17 27.00
C TRP A 266 -4.88 -20.79 28.17
N LYS A 267 -5.88 -21.61 28.48
CA LYS A 267 -6.83 -21.33 29.57
C LYS A 267 -6.12 -21.36 30.92
N GLY A 268 -6.28 -20.29 31.71
CA GLY A 268 -5.64 -20.15 33.01
C GLY A 268 -4.22 -19.60 32.98
N TYR A 269 -3.69 -19.26 31.80
CA TYR A 269 -2.34 -18.70 31.63
C TYR A 269 -2.37 -17.22 31.24
N SER A 270 -1.26 -16.51 31.48
CA SER A 270 -1.07 -15.12 31.02
C SER A 270 -0.72 -15.06 29.54
N THR A 271 -0.86 -13.88 28.93
CA THR A 271 -0.51 -13.65 27.51
C THR A 271 0.98 -13.81 27.20
N SER A 272 1.85 -13.83 28.22
CA SER A 272 3.27 -14.16 28.07
C SER A 272 3.51 -15.62 27.68
N GLU A 273 2.54 -16.48 27.97
CA GLU A 273 2.61 -17.93 27.73
C GLU A 273 1.95 -18.32 26.39
N ASP A 274 1.48 -17.33 25.60
CA ASP A 274 0.88 -17.58 24.29
C ASP A 274 1.94 -18.18 23.33
N SER A 275 1.70 -19.39 22.83
CA SER A 275 2.64 -20.14 21.99
C SER A 275 2.14 -20.30 20.54
N TRP A 276 3.05 -20.50 19.60
CA TRP A 276 2.72 -20.83 18.23
C TRP A 276 2.53 -22.33 18.06
N GLU A 277 1.36 -22.73 17.55
CA GLU A 277 1.03 -24.13 17.28
C GLU A 277 0.77 -24.35 15.78
N PRO A 278 1.32 -25.41 15.17
CA PRO A 278 1.02 -25.74 13.78
C PRO A 278 -0.45 -26.11 13.62
N ILE A 279 -1.05 -25.82 12.46
CA ILE A 279 -2.47 -26.13 12.20
C ILE A 279 -2.80 -27.62 12.42
N GLU A 280 -1.85 -28.53 12.17
CA GLU A 280 -2.01 -29.96 12.44
C GLU A 280 -2.17 -30.28 13.92
N GLY A 281 -1.55 -29.50 14.81
CA GLY A 281 -1.69 -29.64 16.26
C GLY A 281 -3.08 -29.24 16.76
N LEU A 282 -3.79 -28.38 16.02
CA LEU A 282 -5.09 -27.84 16.40
C LEU A 282 -6.30 -28.58 15.79
N ARG A 283 -6.09 -29.79 15.27
CA ARG A 283 -7.15 -30.62 14.65
C ARG A 283 -8.33 -30.89 15.58
N ASN A 284 -8.11 -30.93 16.89
CA ASN A 284 -9.14 -31.18 17.90
C ASN A 284 -9.94 -29.91 18.27
N CYS A 285 -9.57 -28.73 17.75
CA CYS A 285 -10.20 -27.44 18.08
C CYS A 285 -10.75 -26.69 16.84
N PRO A 286 -11.50 -27.33 15.91
CA PRO A 286 -11.91 -26.70 14.66
C PRO A 286 -12.83 -25.48 14.86
N GLU A 287 -13.63 -25.47 15.92
CA GLU A 287 -14.50 -24.33 16.23
C GLU A 287 -13.71 -23.09 16.66
N ARG A 288 -12.55 -23.24 17.32
CA ARG A 288 -11.66 -22.12 17.68
C ARG A 288 -11.03 -21.49 16.44
N ILE A 289 -10.57 -22.32 15.49
CA ILE A 289 -10.05 -21.86 14.20
C ILE A 289 -11.15 -21.10 13.44
N LYS A 290 -12.35 -21.68 13.35
CA LYS A 290 -13.49 -21.06 12.68
C LYS A 290 -13.90 -19.74 13.32
N GLU A 291 -13.93 -19.66 14.65
CA GLU A 291 -14.20 -18.42 15.39
C GLU A 291 -13.17 -17.35 15.04
N PHE A 292 -11.88 -17.67 15.15
CA PHE A 292 -10.79 -16.76 14.81
C PHE A 292 -10.86 -16.29 13.37
N VAL A 293 -11.02 -17.20 12.40
CA VAL A 293 -11.11 -16.85 10.97
C VAL A 293 -12.29 -15.94 10.70
N ARG A 294 -13.47 -16.21 11.27
CA ARG A 294 -14.66 -15.37 11.05
C ARG A 294 -14.51 -13.97 11.65
N ASN A 295 -13.89 -13.86 12.82
CA ASN A 295 -13.64 -12.58 13.47
C ASN A 295 -12.54 -11.81 12.72
N GLY A 296 -11.44 -12.49 12.37
CA GLY A 296 -10.35 -11.93 11.58
C GLY A 296 -10.79 -11.45 10.20
N PHE A 297 -11.68 -12.18 9.53
CA PHE A 297 -12.28 -11.78 8.26
C PHE A 297 -13.07 -10.47 8.40
N LYS A 298 -13.97 -10.38 9.40
CA LYS A 298 -14.77 -9.16 9.64
C LYS A 298 -13.91 -7.95 9.99
N SER A 299 -12.87 -8.16 10.80
CA SER A 299 -11.95 -7.10 11.22
C SER A 299 -10.82 -6.85 10.23
N LYS A 300 -10.78 -7.58 9.12
CA LYS A 300 -9.76 -7.49 8.07
C LYS A 300 -8.31 -7.56 8.58
N ILE A 301 -8.03 -8.52 9.47
CA ILE A 301 -6.67 -8.68 10.04
C ILE A 301 -5.61 -9.02 8.97
N LEU A 302 -6.04 -9.64 7.87
CA LEU A 302 -5.24 -9.95 6.69
C LEU A 302 -6.04 -9.60 5.43
N PRO A 303 -5.37 -9.07 4.38
CA PRO A 303 -6.05 -8.69 3.15
C PRO A 303 -6.45 -9.92 2.32
N LEU A 304 -7.56 -9.80 1.60
CA LEU A 304 -7.93 -10.68 0.49
C LEU A 304 -7.90 -9.89 -0.83
N PRO A 305 -7.87 -10.57 -2.00
CA PRO A 305 -7.98 -9.88 -3.28
C PRO A 305 -9.21 -8.98 -3.34
N GLY A 306 -9.01 -7.71 -3.67
CA GLY A 306 -10.04 -6.66 -3.65
C GLY A 306 -10.26 -5.95 -2.31
N ASP A 307 -9.44 -6.21 -1.28
CA ASP A 307 -9.43 -5.42 -0.04
C ASP A 307 -8.34 -4.34 0.01
N VAL A 308 -7.30 -4.47 -0.81
CA VAL A 308 -6.20 -3.51 -0.90
C VAL A 308 -6.42 -2.60 -2.12
N ASP A 309 -6.47 -1.30 -1.90
CA ASP A 309 -6.58 -0.32 -2.98
C ASP A 309 -5.21 0.12 -3.49
N VAL A 310 -4.22 0.25 -2.59
CA VAL A 310 -2.86 0.69 -2.93
C VAL A 310 -1.85 -0.27 -2.32
N ILE A 311 -0.84 -0.68 -3.08
CA ILE A 311 0.37 -1.31 -2.56
C ILE A 311 1.53 -0.36 -2.76
N CYS A 312 2.29 -0.07 -1.69
CA CYS A 312 3.61 0.53 -1.81
C CYS A 312 4.69 -0.42 -1.28
N GLY A 313 5.93 -0.24 -1.73
CA GLY A 313 7.06 -0.94 -1.12
C GLY A 313 8.40 -0.70 -1.79
N GLY A 314 9.47 -0.90 -1.00
CA GLY A 314 10.86 -0.76 -1.44
C GLY A 314 11.59 -2.12 -1.40
N PRO A 315 11.32 -3.06 -2.32
CA PRO A 315 11.90 -4.39 -2.27
C PRO A 315 13.44 -4.31 -2.33
N PRO A 316 14.16 -4.85 -1.33
CA PRO A 316 15.60 -4.70 -1.28
C PRO A 316 16.25 -5.48 -2.42
N CYS A 317 17.17 -4.82 -3.14
CA CYS A 317 17.98 -5.41 -4.20
C CYS A 317 19.45 -5.26 -3.83
N GLN A 318 19.98 -6.17 -3.00
CA GLN A 318 21.34 -6.05 -2.47
C GLN A 318 22.41 -6.55 -3.45
N GLY A 319 22.02 -7.32 -4.46
CA GLY A 319 22.92 -7.88 -5.47
C GLY A 319 23.47 -6.85 -6.45
N ILE A 320 22.91 -5.64 -6.51
CA ILE A 320 23.15 -4.69 -7.62
C ILE A 320 24.04 -3.49 -7.29
N SER A 321 24.41 -3.31 -6.01
CA SER A 321 25.18 -2.15 -5.54
C SER A 321 26.58 -2.52 -5.05
N GLY A 322 27.50 -1.54 -5.08
CA GLY A 322 28.83 -1.67 -4.49
C GLY A 322 29.67 -2.80 -5.10
N TYR A 323 30.25 -3.65 -4.25
CA TYR A 323 31.12 -4.77 -4.65
C TYR A 323 30.38 -5.88 -5.43
N ASN A 324 29.05 -5.95 -5.33
CA ASN A 324 28.25 -6.96 -6.03
C ASN A 324 27.90 -6.59 -7.47
N ARG A 325 28.19 -5.35 -7.90
CA ARG A 325 27.77 -4.78 -9.20
C ARG A 325 28.21 -5.56 -10.46
N PHE A 326 29.19 -6.45 -10.33
CA PHE A 326 29.70 -7.27 -11.45
C PHE A 326 29.44 -8.77 -11.28
N ARG A 327 28.70 -9.20 -10.25
CA ARG A 327 28.40 -10.60 -9.99
C ARG A 327 27.02 -10.96 -10.54
N ASN A 328 26.86 -12.19 -11.04
CA ASN A 328 25.58 -12.75 -11.53
C ASN A 328 24.87 -11.88 -12.60
N VAL A 329 25.65 -11.19 -13.45
CA VAL A 329 25.13 -10.28 -14.48
C VAL A 329 24.25 -11.00 -15.51
N ASP A 330 24.59 -12.24 -15.87
CA ASP A 330 23.85 -13.00 -16.89
C ASP A 330 22.47 -13.49 -16.41
N SER A 331 22.29 -13.59 -15.09
CA SER A 331 21.07 -14.08 -14.43
C SER A 331 20.77 -13.33 -13.11
N PRO A 332 20.42 -12.03 -13.16
CA PRO A 332 20.27 -11.23 -11.94
C PRO A 332 19.16 -11.69 -11.00
N LEU A 333 18.11 -12.31 -11.54
CA LEU A 333 16.97 -12.80 -10.76
C LEU A 333 17.22 -14.17 -10.13
N ASP A 334 18.23 -14.90 -10.61
CA ASP A 334 18.66 -16.17 -10.00
C ASP A 334 19.50 -15.90 -8.74
N ASP A 335 19.94 -14.64 -8.55
CA ASP A 335 20.51 -14.17 -7.29
C ASP A 335 19.40 -14.00 -6.25
N GLU A 336 19.45 -14.82 -5.20
CA GLU A 336 18.48 -14.78 -4.09
C GLU A 336 18.33 -13.36 -3.48
N ARG A 337 19.37 -12.53 -3.57
CA ARG A 337 19.38 -11.15 -3.04
C ARG A 337 18.56 -10.16 -3.86
N ASN A 338 18.11 -10.55 -5.06
CA ASN A 338 17.22 -9.77 -5.91
C ASN A 338 15.80 -10.39 -5.97
N ARG A 339 15.57 -11.53 -5.31
CA ARG A 339 14.30 -12.26 -5.33
C ARG A 339 13.12 -11.44 -4.79
N GLN A 340 13.37 -10.47 -3.91
CA GLN A 340 12.32 -9.65 -3.30
C GLN A 340 11.50 -8.85 -4.32
N ILE A 341 12.09 -8.45 -5.47
CA ILE A 341 11.32 -7.78 -6.52
C ILE A 341 10.29 -8.71 -7.18
N VAL A 342 10.60 -10.02 -7.25
CA VAL A 342 9.69 -11.05 -7.76
C VAL A 342 8.53 -11.21 -6.78
N ILE A 343 8.84 -11.35 -5.49
CA ILE A 343 7.84 -11.52 -4.42
C ILE A 343 6.92 -10.31 -4.30
N PHE A 344 7.46 -9.09 -4.38
CA PHE A 344 6.66 -7.86 -4.46
C PHE A 344 5.65 -7.93 -5.60
N MET A 345 6.10 -8.29 -6.81
CA MET A 345 5.23 -8.39 -7.98
C MET A 345 4.22 -9.55 -7.88
N ASP A 346 4.57 -10.66 -7.23
CA ASP A 346 3.66 -11.78 -7.00
C ASP A 346 2.56 -11.43 -5.99
N ILE A 347 2.87 -10.61 -4.97
CA ILE A 347 1.87 -10.06 -4.05
C ILE A 347 0.93 -9.09 -4.80
N VAL A 348 1.47 -8.21 -5.65
CA VAL A 348 0.66 -7.34 -6.53
C VAL A 348 -0.25 -8.17 -7.44
N GLU A 349 0.27 -9.22 -8.06
CA GLU A 349 -0.49 -10.11 -8.94
C GLU A 349 -1.63 -10.84 -8.20
N PHE A 350 -1.37 -11.26 -6.97
CA PHE A 350 -2.34 -11.95 -6.14
C PHE A 350 -3.45 -11.02 -5.63
N LEU A 351 -3.08 -9.85 -5.08
CA LEU A 351 -4.02 -8.93 -4.42
C LEU A 351 -4.71 -7.96 -5.39
N LYS A 352 -4.08 -7.65 -6.54
CA LYS A 352 -4.60 -6.80 -7.61
C LYS A 352 -5.09 -5.43 -7.11
N PRO A 353 -4.21 -4.61 -6.51
CA PRO A 353 -4.60 -3.27 -6.04
C PRO A 353 -4.94 -2.34 -7.21
N LYS A 354 -5.66 -1.24 -6.94
CA LYS A 354 -5.90 -0.20 -7.94
C LYS A 354 -4.63 0.54 -8.32
N TYR A 355 -3.75 0.78 -7.36
CA TYR A 355 -2.48 1.49 -7.55
C TYR A 355 -1.32 0.72 -6.94
N VAL A 356 -0.16 0.83 -7.58
CA VAL A 356 1.11 0.28 -7.12
C VAL A 356 2.15 1.38 -7.14
N LEU A 357 2.91 1.55 -6.04
CA LEU A 357 4.10 2.39 -6.01
C LEU A 357 5.30 1.58 -5.53
N MET A 358 6.22 1.29 -6.43
CA MET A 358 7.48 0.66 -6.07
C MET A 358 8.60 1.71 -6.01
N GLU A 359 9.30 1.78 -4.89
CA GLU A 359 10.52 2.60 -4.74
C GLU A 359 11.77 1.72 -4.89
N ASN A 360 12.84 2.27 -5.46
CA ASN A 360 14.15 1.63 -5.39
C ASN A 360 15.32 2.60 -5.61
N VAL A 361 16.54 2.10 -5.39
CA VAL A 361 17.78 2.80 -5.72
C VAL A 361 17.96 2.97 -7.22
N VAL A 362 18.65 4.03 -7.65
CA VAL A 362 18.95 4.28 -9.08
C VAL A 362 19.78 3.17 -9.73
N ASP A 363 20.53 2.40 -8.94
CA ASP A 363 21.33 1.30 -9.48
C ASP A 363 20.47 0.21 -10.15
N ILE A 364 19.16 0.14 -9.84
CA ILE A 364 18.22 -0.74 -10.56
C ILE A 364 18.13 -0.43 -12.06
N LEU A 365 18.50 0.80 -12.46
CA LEU A 365 18.56 1.26 -13.84
C LEU A 365 19.99 1.21 -14.43
N LYS A 366 21.02 0.93 -13.62
CA LYS A 366 22.42 0.87 -14.07
C LYS A 366 22.92 -0.56 -14.20
N PHE A 367 22.49 -1.43 -13.30
CA PHE A 367 22.90 -2.82 -13.25
C PHE A 367 22.28 -3.62 -14.40
N ASP A 368 23.08 -4.46 -15.06
CA ASP A 368 22.68 -5.35 -16.16
C ASP A 368 21.68 -4.70 -17.14
N LYS A 369 22.06 -3.54 -17.70
CA LYS A 369 21.22 -2.78 -18.65
C LYS A 369 19.80 -2.55 -18.13
N ALA A 370 19.69 -2.11 -16.88
CA ALA A 370 18.43 -1.86 -16.18
C ALA A 370 17.50 -3.08 -16.08
N SER A 371 18.03 -4.31 -16.05
CA SER A 371 17.20 -5.51 -16.15
C SER A 371 16.17 -5.63 -15.04
N LEU A 372 16.50 -5.24 -13.81
CA LEU A 372 15.54 -5.23 -12.69
C LEU A 372 14.47 -4.14 -12.83
N GLY A 373 14.83 -2.93 -13.29
CA GLY A 373 13.85 -1.87 -13.54
C GLY A 373 12.91 -2.23 -14.69
N ARG A 374 13.48 -2.78 -15.77
CA ARG A 374 12.75 -3.33 -16.92
C ARG A 374 11.87 -4.51 -16.51
N TYR A 375 12.34 -5.38 -15.62
CA TYR A 375 11.55 -6.49 -15.08
C TYR A 375 10.30 -5.98 -14.35
N ALA A 376 10.47 -5.01 -13.45
CA ALA A 376 9.35 -4.46 -12.69
C ALA A 376 8.30 -3.82 -13.59
N LEU A 377 8.73 -2.97 -14.54
CA LEU A 377 7.84 -2.35 -15.52
C LEU A 377 7.15 -3.41 -16.40
N SER A 378 7.90 -4.41 -16.86
CA SER A 378 7.39 -5.53 -17.66
C SER A 378 6.34 -6.35 -16.93
N ARG A 379 6.52 -6.64 -15.63
CA ARG A 379 5.53 -7.36 -14.80
C ARG A 379 4.22 -6.56 -14.70
N LEU A 380 4.28 -5.25 -14.45
CA LEU A 380 3.09 -4.40 -14.41
C LEU A 380 2.33 -4.40 -15.75
N VAL A 381 3.03 -4.19 -16.86
CA VAL A 381 2.43 -4.20 -18.20
C VAL A 381 1.84 -5.57 -18.54
N HIS A 382 2.51 -6.66 -18.16
CA HIS A 382 1.99 -8.03 -18.32
C HIS A 382 0.68 -8.24 -17.54
N MET A 383 0.63 -7.77 -16.29
CA MET A 383 -0.56 -7.78 -15.45
C MET A 383 -1.65 -6.79 -15.92
N LYS A 384 -1.43 -6.12 -17.06
CA LYS A 384 -2.33 -5.12 -17.68
C LYS A 384 -2.50 -3.86 -16.85
N TYR A 385 -1.55 -3.52 -15.99
CA TYR A 385 -1.48 -2.19 -15.38
C TYR A 385 -0.97 -1.17 -16.39
N GLN A 386 -1.57 0.02 -16.36
CA GLN A 386 -0.88 1.23 -16.83
C GLN A 386 0.35 1.44 -15.95
N ALA A 387 1.47 1.86 -16.51
CA ALA A 387 2.69 1.99 -15.74
C ALA A 387 3.58 3.10 -16.27
N ARG A 388 4.42 3.67 -15.40
CA ARG A 388 5.49 4.59 -15.75
C ARG A 388 6.54 4.59 -14.65
N PHE A 389 7.72 5.13 -14.92
CA PHE A 389 8.68 5.38 -13.85
C PHE A 389 9.40 6.71 -14.00
N GLY A 390 9.79 7.24 -12.84
CA GLY A 390 10.46 8.53 -12.68
C GLY A 390 11.65 8.42 -11.76
N ILE A 391 12.68 9.23 -12.01
CA ILE A 391 13.84 9.41 -11.15
C ILE A 391 13.65 10.75 -10.43
N ILE A 392 13.59 10.69 -9.11
CA ILE A 392 13.25 11.84 -8.26
C ILE A 392 14.43 12.13 -7.32
N ALA A 393 14.83 13.40 -7.23
CA ALA A 393 15.79 13.89 -6.26
C ALA A 393 15.07 14.44 -5.03
N ALA A 394 15.30 13.85 -3.85
CA ALA A 394 14.64 14.27 -2.61
C ALA A 394 14.85 15.76 -2.28
N GLY A 395 16.04 16.31 -2.57
CA GLY A 395 16.35 17.71 -2.32
C GLY A 395 15.50 18.71 -3.10
N CYS A 396 14.96 18.32 -4.26
CA CYS A 396 14.02 19.12 -5.04
C CYS A 396 12.66 19.33 -4.34
N TYR A 397 12.44 18.69 -3.19
CA TYR A 397 11.21 18.74 -2.41
C TYR A 397 11.47 19.24 -0.98
N GLY A 398 12.49 20.08 -0.81
CA GLY A 398 12.74 20.81 0.44
C GLY A 398 13.53 20.05 1.48
N LEU A 399 14.45 19.17 1.07
CA LEU A 399 15.32 18.43 1.99
C LEU A 399 16.79 18.81 1.79
N PRO A 400 17.60 18.93 2.87
CA PRO A 400 19.03 19.22 2.78
C PRO A 400 19.86 17.99 2.39
N GLN A 401 19.41 17.25 1.37
CA GLN A 401 20.03 16.02 0.91
C GLN A 401 19.85 15.84 -0.60
N PHE A 402 20.92 15.47 -1.30
CA PHE A 402 20.83 14.99 -2.67
C PHE A 402 20.72 13.46 -2.71
N ARG A 403 19.48 12.95 -2.76
CA ARG A 403 19.17 11.52 -2.82
C ARG A 403 18.28 11.24 -4.03
N LEU A 404 18.85 10.60 -5.06
CA LEU A 404 18.07 10.10 -6.20
C LEU A 404 17.44 8.75 -5.87
N ARG A 405 16.17 8.58 -6.25
CA ARG A 405 15.42 7.32 -6.18
C ARG A 405 14.54 7.13 -7.39
N VAL A 406 14.29 5.88 -7.72
CA VAL A 406 13.41 5.46 -8.82
C VAL A 406 12.06 5.13 -8.21
N PHE A 407 11.01 5.69 -8.79
CA PHE A 407 9.63 5.42 -8.42
C PHE A 407 8.90 4.86 -9.63
N ILE A 408 8.31 3.68 -9.49
CA ILE A 408 7.52 3.02 -10.53
C ILE A 408 6.06 3.04 -10.11
N TRP A 409 5.23 3.73 -10.89
CA TRP A 409 3.78 3.71 -10.73
C TRP A 409 3.18 2.56 -11.56
N GLY A 410 2.23 1.87 -10.96
CA GLY A 410 1.24 1.04 -11.64
C GLY A 410 -0.18 1.55 -11.31
N ALA A 411 -1.08 1.56 -12.29
CA ALA A 411 -2.50 1.82 -12.08
C ALA A 411 -3.35 0.85 -12.89
N ASP A 412 -4.44 0.37 -12.29
CA ASP A 412 -5.47 -0.40 -12.98
C ASP A 412 -5.95 0.38 -14.23
N PRO A 413 -6.29 -0.26 -15.37
CA PRO A 413 -6.80 0.42 -16.56
C PRO A 413 -8.07 1.24 -16.34
N SER A 414 -8.85 0.93 -15.30
CA SER A 414 -10.03 1.70 -14.93
C SER A 414 -9.71 2.95 -14.10
N GLU A 415 -8.45 3.11 -13.68
CA GLU A 415 -7.97 4.19 -12.84
C GLU A 415 -7.11 5.18 -13.63
N LYS A 416 -6.91 6.40 -13.10
CA LYS A 416 -6.04 7.39 -13.75
C LYS A 416 -4.59 7.14 -13.31
N LEU A 417 -3.69 6.85 -14.25
CA LEU A 417 -2.27 6.70 -13.95
C LEU A 417 -1.70 7.98 -13.30
N PRO A 418 -1.16 7.93 -12.06
CA PRO A 418 -0.62 9.10 -11.37
C PRO A 418 0.54 9.76 -12.13
N GLN A 419 0.67 11.07 -11.97
CA GLN A 419 1.79 11.87 -12.50
C GLN A 419 2.86 12.02 -11.42
N PHE A 420 4.09 12.35 -11.83
CA PHE A 420 5.13 12.74 -10.89
C PHE A 420 4.99 14.23 -10.53
N PRO A 421 5.14 14.61 -9.26
CA PRO A 421 5.15 16.02 -8.87
C PRO A 421 6.40 16.69 -9.44
N LEU A 422 6.28 17.91 -9.97
CA LEU A 422 7.45 18.68 -10.39
C LEU A 422 8.22 19.19 -9.15
N PRO A 423 9.53 19.47 -9.29
CA PRO A 423 10.32 20.10 -8.24
C PRO A 423 9.66 21.35 -7.65
N THR A 424 9.79 21.54 -6.33
CA THR A 424 9.33 22.74 -5.63
C THR A 424 10.48 23.60 -5.12
N HIS A 425 11.66 23.00 -4.95
CA HIS A 425 12.88 23.65 -4.50
C HIS A 425 13.99 23.47 -5.53
N ASP A 426 14.87 24.46 -5.61
CA ASP A 426 16.17 24.29 -6.24
C ASP A 426 17.01 23.26 -5.47
N VAL A 427 18.01 22.67 -6.12
CA VAL A 427 18.78 21.58 -5.55
C VAL A 427 20.27 21.70 -5.83
N ILE A 428 21.08 21.46 -4.80
CA ILE A 428 22.54 21.31 -4.95
C ILE A 428 22.82 19.92 -5.50
N MET A 429 22.98 19.83 -6.82
CA MET A 429 23.25 18.57 -7.50
C MET A 429 24.63 18.00 -7.15
N ARG A 430 24.70 16.68 -6.89
CA ARG A 430 25.96 15.97 -6.62
C ARG A 430 26.36 14.96 -7.70
N TYR A 431 25.39 14.35 -8.37
CA TYR A 431 25.62 13.37 -9.43
C TYR A 431 24.40 13.30 -10.36
N TRP A 432 24.64 12.91 -11.62
CA TRP A 432 23.60 12.85 -12.65
C TRP A 432 22.86 11.50 -12.64
N PRO A 433 21.56 11.46 -12.99
CA PRO A 433 20.86 10.24 -13.36
C PRO A 433 21.55 9.52 -14.55
N PRO A 434 21.27 8.23 -14.78
CA PRO A 434 21.81 7.53 -15.95
C PRO A 434 21.30 8.18 -17.24
N SER A 435 22.20 8.49 -18.18
CA SER A 435 21.86 9.19 -19.43
C SER A 435 20.87 8.42 -20.31
N GLU A 436 20.89 7.09 -20.29
CA GLU A 436 19.89 6.24 -20.97
C GLU A 436 18.44 6.52 -20.52
N PHE A 437 18.27 7.06 -19.31
CA PHE A 437 16.98 7.35 -18.68
C PHE A 437 16.79 8.83 -18.35
N GLU A 438 17.43 9.72 -19.11
CA GLU A 438 17.30 11.17 -18.92
C GLU A 438 15.84 11.62 -18.99
N ARG A 439 15.08 11.11 -19.97
CA ARG A 439 13.63 11.36 -20.15
C ARG A 439 12.73 10.77 -19.06
N ASN A 440 13.30 10.06 -18.09
CA ASN A 440 12.61 9.59 -16.90
C ASN A 440 12.95 10.45 -15.68
N THR A 441 13.83 11.43 -15.78
CA THR A 441 14.16 12.33 -14.68
C THR A 441 13.03 13.33 -14.49
N VAL A 442 12.51 13.41 -13.28
CA VAL A 442 11.44 14.34 -12.93
C VAL A 442 12.07 15.71 -12.68
N ALA A 443 12.01 16.56 -13.70
CA ALA A 443 12.53 17.91 -13.71
C ALA A 443 11.66 18.79 -14.62
N TYR A 444 11.84 20.11 -14.51
CA TYR A 444 11.31 21.05 -15.50
C TYR A 444 12.14 20.98 -16.79
N ASP A 445 11.51 21.19 -17.94
CA ASP A 445 12.25 21.38 -19.19
C ASP A 445 13.15 22.63 -19.11
N GLU A 446 14.25 22.66 -19.87
CA GLU A 446 15.23 23.75 -19.81
C GLU A 446 14.61 25.13 -20.07
N ASP A 447 13.68 25.19 -21.03
CA ASP A 447 13.00 26.43 -21.45
C ASP A 447 11.70 26.71 -20.68
N GLN A 448 11.30 25.85 -19.75
CA GLN A 448 10.06 26.02 -19.00
C GLN A 448 10.25 27.05 -17.86
N PRO A 449 9.48 28.15 -17.83
CA PRO A 449 9.52 29.09 -16.70
C PRO A 449 9.16 28.38 -15.40
N ARG A 450 9.94 28.64 -14.35
CA ARG A 450 9.77 28.02 -13.02
C ARG A 450 10.14 28.99 -11.92
N GLU A 451 9.34 28.96 -10.86
CA GLU A 451 9.60 29.64 -9.59
C GLU A 451 9.82 28.54 -8.56
N LEU A 452 11.06 28.42 -8.08
CA LEU A 452 11.47 27.40 -7.11
C LEU A 452 11.91 28.08 -5.82
N GLU A 453 11.57 27.47 -4.70
CA GLU A 453 12.14 27.84 -3.41
C GLU A 453 13.65 27.56 -3.38
N LYS A 454 14.37 28.25 -2.50
CA LYS A 454 15.82 28.04 -2.37
C LYS A 454 16.13 26.62 -1.90
N ALA A 455 17.27 26.09 -2.34
CA ALA A 455 17.77 24.82 -1.85
C ALA A 455 17.97 24.85 -0.32
N VAL A 456 17.34 23.91 0.37
CA VAL A 456 17.47 23.75 1.83
C VAL A 456 18.87 23.23 2.17
N VAL A 457 19.53 23.82 3.16
CA VAL A 457 20.86 23.39 3.62
C VAL A 457 20.82 22.81 5.03
N LEU A 458 21.93 22.20 5.46
CA LEU A 458 22.01 21.52 6.76
C LEU A 458 21.63 22.45 7.92
N GLN A 459 22.10 23.70 7.89
CA GLN A 459 21.79 24.70 8.92
C GLN A 459 20.28 24.91 9.06
N ASP A 460 19.54 24.95 7.94
CA ASP A 460 18.09 25.14 7.97
C ASP A 460 17.35 24.02 8.69
N ALA A 461 17.94 22.82 8.75
CA ALA A 461 17.32 21.65 9.33
C ALA A 461 17.67 21.37 10.79
N ILE A 462 18.88 21.72 11.23
CA ILE A 462 19.39 21.27 12.54
C ILE A 462 19.86 22.39 13.48
N SER A 463 19.79 23.68 13.09
CA SER A 463 20.32 24.78 13.93
C SER A 463 19.59 24.97 15.26
N ASP A 464 18.34 24.51 15.37
CA ASP A 464 17.51 24.64 16.57
C ASP A 464 17.62 23.42 17.51
N LEU A 465 18.32 22.36 17.11
CA LEU A 465 18.52 21.17 17.95
C LEU A 465 19.43 21.49 19.15
N PRO A 466 19.11 20.98 20.36
CA PRO A 466 19.99 21.11 21.52
C PRO A 466 21.31 20.37 21.29
N ALA A 467 22.38 20.88 21.89
CA ALA A 467 23.67 20.21 21.83
C ALA A 467 23.64 18.93 22.67
N VAL A 468 24.15 17.84 22.11
CA VAL A 468 24.31 16.55 22.81
C VAL A 468 25.76 16.11 22.77
N THR A 469 26.15 15.23 23.70
CA THR A 469 27.49 14.62 23.68
C THR A 469 27.48 13.35 22.81
N SER A 470 28.64 12.75 22.61
CA SER A 470 28.75 11.46 21.91
C SER A 470 28.01 10.31 22.62
N HIS A 471 27.71 10.45 23.91
CA HIS A 471 26.93 9.49 24.68
C HIS A 471 25.67 10.17 25.22
N GLU A 472 24.58 10.02 24.48
CA GLU A 472 23.25 10.44 24.88
C GLU A 472 22.35 9.21 24.95
N ALA A 473 21.82 8.92 26.14
CA ALA A 473 21.00 7.74 26.40
C ALA A 473 19.51 8.07 26.54
N ARG A 474 19.15 9.36 26.48
CA ARG A 474 17.76 9.81 26.56
C ARG A 474 17.12 9.76 25.18
N ASP A 475 16.05 8.98 25.05
CA ASP A 475 15.22 8.96 23.85
C ASP A 475 14.34 10.22 23.73
N GLU A 476 14.04 10.88 24.86
CA GLU A 476 13.22 12.08 24.94
C GLU A 476 13.96 13.22 25.63
N MET A 477 13.93 14.42 25.03
CA MET A 477 14.44 15.66 25.62
C MET A 477 13.70 16.89 25.11
N PRO A 478 13.59 17.96 25.92
CA PRO A 478 12.98 19.20 25.47
C PRO A 478 13.88 19.95 24.47
N TYR A 479 13.25 20.64 23.53
CA TYR A 479 13.94 21.66 22.73
C TYR A 479 14.30 22.86 23.61
N GLU A 480 15.53 23.35 23.47
CA GLU A 480 16.00 24.55 24.18
C GLU A 480 15.61 25.85 23.47
N LYS A 481 15.32 25.78 22.16
CA LYS A 481 15.03 26.93 21.30
C LYS A 481 13.72 26.75 20.51
N PRO A 482 13.03 27.86 20.19
CA PRO A 482 11.98 27.85 19.17
C PRO A 482 12.59 27.55 17.79
N PRO A 483 11.79 27.10 16.80
CA PRO A 483 12.26 26.94 15.43
C PRO A 483 12.66 28.29 14.83
N GLU A 484 13.80 28.34 14.15
CA GLU A 484 14.41 29.54 13.56
C GLU A 484 14.14 29.63 12.05
N THR A 485 14.00 28.50 11.37
CA THR A 485 13.76 28.42 9.92
C THR A 485 12.34 27.98 9.58
N GLU A 486 11.95 28.14 8.31
CA GLU A 486 10.67 27.60 7.82
C GLU A 486 10.62 26.08 7.85
N PHE A 487 11.73 25.42 7.49
CA PHE A 487 11.86 23.97 7.57
C PHE A 487 11.65 23.47 8.99
N GLN A 488 12.29 24.09 9.99
CA GLN A 488 12.12 23.74 11.41
C GLN A 488 10.68 23.97 11.89
N ARG A 489 10.05 25.08 11.47
CA ARG A 489 8.64 25.35 11.77
C ARG A 489 7.73 24.28 11.18
N PHE A 490 8.01 23.81 9.97
CA PHE A 490 7.25 22.75 9.31
C PHE A 490 7.39 21.40 10.02
N ILE A 491 8.60 20.90 10.25
CA ILE A 491 8.82 19.57 10.84
C ILE A 491 8.39 19.48 12.31
N ARG A 492 8.39 20.60 13.04
CA ARG A 492 7.93 20.68 14.45
C ARG A 492 6.44 20.98 14.57
N SER A 493 5.72 21.15 13.47
CA SER A 493 4.27 21.35 13.51
C SER A 493 3.58 20.11 14.04
N GLY A 494 2.63 20.29 14.98
CA GLY A 494 1.87 19.17 15.54
C GLY A 494 0.94 18.53 14.50
N LYS A 495 0.49 17.29 14.78
CA LYS A 495 -0.57 16.65 13.99
C LYS A 495 -1.82 17.55 14.01
N SER A 496 -2.20 18.10 12.85
CA SER A 496 -3.45 18.84 12.64
C SER A 496 -4.60 17.97 12.13
#